data_AF-D3TTZ0-F1
#
_entry.id   AF-D3TTZ0-F1
#
_cell.length_a   1.000
_cell.length_b   1.000
_cell.length_c   1.000
_cell.angle_alpha   90.00
_cell.angle_beta   90.00
_cell.angle_gamma   90.00
#
_symmetry.space_group_name_H-M   'P 1'
#
loop_
_entity.id
_entity.type
_entity.pdbx_description
1 polymer ?
#
loop_
_entity_poly.entity_id
_entity_poly.type
_entity_poly.pdbx_seq_one_letter_code
_entity_poly.pdbx_strand_id
1 'polypeptide(L)'
;MAEQVLPQALYLSNMRKAVKIRERTPEDIFKPTNGIIHHFKTMHRYTLEMFRTCQFCPQFREIIHKALIDRNIQATLESQKKLNWCREVRKLVALKTNGDGNCLMHATSQYMWGVQDTDLVLRKALFSTLKETDTRNFKFRWQLESLKSQEFVETGLCYDTRNWNDEWDNLIKMASTDTPMARSGLQYNSLEEIHIFVLCNILRRPIIVISDKMLRSLESGSNFAPLKVGGIYLPLHWPAQECYRYPIVLGYDSHHFVPLVTLKDSGPEI
;
A
#
# COMPACT_ATOMS: atom_id res chain seq x y z
N MET A 1 33.12 -1.05 12.97
CA MET A 1 31.73 -0.61 12.72
C MET A 1 31.76 0.27 11.49
N ALA A 2 31.10 -0.10 10.38
CA ALA A 2 31.07 0.77 9.21
C ALA A 2 30.20 2.00 9.53
N GLU A 3 30.77 3.19 9.45
CA GLU A 3 30.04 4.45 9.62
C GLU A 3 28.88 4.50 8.63
N GLN A 4 27.67 4.76 9.11
CA GLN A 4 26.50 4.95 8.25
C GLN A 4 26.63 6.28 7.52
N VAL A 5 27.17 6.25 6.30
CA VAL A 5 27.46 7.46 5.50
C VAL A 5 26.18 8.14 4.97
N LEU A 6 25.11 7.38 4.71
CA LEU A 6 23.84 7.90 4.17
C LEU A 6 22.65 7.62 5.10
N PRO A 7 21.65 8.52 5.14
CA PRO A 7 20.39 8.28 5.84
C PRO A 7 19.67 7.04 5.31
N GLN A 8 19.06 6.26 6.20
CA GLN A 8 18.42 4.98 5.88
C GLN A 8 16.98 5.13 5.35
N ALA A 9 16.48 6.36 5.19
CA ALA A 9 15.17 6.65 4.63
C ALA A 9 15.15 8.07 4.04
N LEU A 10 14.30 8.30 3.03
CA LEU A 10 14.21 9.60 2.35
C LEU A 10 13.90 10.75 3.33
N TYR A 11 12.98 10.55 4.27
CA TYR A 11 12.54 11.58 5.21
C TYR A 11 13.64 12.00 6.21
N LEU A 12 14.63 11.14 6.48
CA LEU A 12 15.76 11.45 7.37
C LEU A 12 16.74 12.45 6.74
N SER A 13 16.71 12.63 5.41
CA SER A 13 17.51 13.66 4.73
C SER A 13 17.12 15.08 5.13
N ASN A 14 15.86 15.31 5.54
CA ASN A 14 15.37 16.60 6.01
C ASN A 14 14.11 16.42 6.87
N MET A 15 14.29 16.20 8.18
CA MET A 15 13.18 15.95 9.10
C MET A 15 12.22 17.14 9.21
N ARG A 16 12.71 18.38 9.14
CA ARG A 16 11.83 19.57 9.20
C ARG A 16 10.88 19.64 8.01
N LYS A 17 11.38 19.31 6.80
CA LYS A 17 10.54 19.19 5.60
C LYS A 17 9.53 18.05 5.74
N ALA A 18 9.96 16.90 6.26
CA ALA A 18 9.07 15.77 6.49
C ALA A 18 7.92 16.11 7.46
N VAL A 19 8.22 16.81 8.56
CA VAL A 19 7.19 17.32 9.50
C VAL A 19 6.22 18.25 8.80
N LYS A 20 6.71 19.24 8.04
CA LYS A 20 5.85 20.18 7.30
C LYS A 20 4.92 19.48 6.30
N ILE A 21 5.38 18.41 5.66
CA ILE A 21 4.54 17.60 4.76
C ILE A 21 3.41 16.95 5.56
N ARG A 22 3.73 16.30 6.69
CA ARG A 22 2.73 15.60 7.51
C ARG A 22 1.75 16.55 8.20
N GLU A 23 2.18 17.74 8.60
CA GLU A 23 1.30 18.80 9.15
C GLU A 23 0.26 19.25 8.12
N ARG A 24 0.62 19.30 6.83
CA ARG A 24 -0.27 19.72 5.74
C ARG A 24 -1.26 18.62 5.31
N THR A 25 -0.90 17.35 5.51
CA THR A 25 -1.74 16.20 5.13
C THR A 25 -3.16 16.25 5.72
N PRO A 26 -3.37 16.41 7.05
CA PRO A 26 -4.72 16.47 7.62
C PRO A 26 -5.49 17.72 7.20
N GLU A 27 -4.82 18.86 6.97
CA GLU A 27 -5.45 20.10 6.49
C GLU A 27 -6.00 19.96 5.06
N ASP A 28 -5.46 19.04 4.28
CA ASP A 28 -5.91 18.74 2.92
C ASP A 28 -7.13 17.81 2.86
N ILE A 29 -7.52 17.17 3.97
CA ILE A 29 -8.71 16.32 4.04
C ILE A 29 -9.96 17.20 4.13
N PHE A 30 -10.87 17.05 3.16
CA PHE A 30 -12.20 17.61 3.21
C PHE A 30 -13.18 16.58 3.79
N LYS A 31 -14.00 17.01 4.75
CA LYS A 31 -15.06 16.20 5.37
C LYS A 31 -16.43 16.76 4.96
N PRO A 32 -17.09 16.16 3.96
CA PRO A 32 -18.41 16.60 3.51
C PRO A 32 -19.49 16.38 4.58
N THR A 33 -20.51 17.24 4.63
CA THR A 33 -21.68 17.09 5.52
C THR A 33 -22.85 16.33 4.89
N ASN A 34 -22.75 16.03 3.58
CA ASN A 34 -23.80 15.39 2.78
C ASN A 34 -23.62 13.86 2.66
N GLY A 35 -22.78 13.25 3.49
CA GLY A 35 -22.54 11.80 3.50
C GLY A 35 -21.52 11.30 2.48
N ILE A 36 -20.92 12.18 1.66
CA ILE A 36 -19.79 11.82 0.80
C ILE A 36 -18.57 11.50 1.67
N ILE A 37 -17.82 10.47 1.28
CA ILE A 37 -16.59 10.04 1.95
C ILE A 37 -15.58 11.18 2.12
N HIS A 38 -14.89 11.20 3.26
CA HIS A 38 -13.76 12.11 3.49
C HIS A 38 -12.68 11.89 2.43
N HIS A 39 -12.15 12.97 1.85
CA HIS A 39 -11.19 12.83 0.76
C HIS A 39 -10.20 13.99 0.69
N PHE A 40 -9.06 13.73 0.04
CA PHE A 40 -8.03 14.75 -0.16
C PHE A 40 -8.43 15.77 -1.24
N LYS A 41 -8.23 17.05 -0.95
CA LYS A 41 -8.50 18.16 -1.90
C LYS A 41 -7.43 18.22 -2.99
N THR A 42 -6.15 18.13 -2.63
CA THR A 42 -5.02 18.39 -3.54
C THR A 42 -3.89 17.38 -3.46
N MET A 43 -3.54 16.90 -2.28
CA MET A 43 -2.31 16.15 -2.04
C MET A 43 -2.31 14.76 -2.67
N HIS A 44 -3.48 14.18 -2.97
CA HIS A 44 -3.59 12.89 -3.67
C HIS A 44 -2.98 12.90 -5.09
N ARG A 45 -2.75 14.08 -5.68
CA ARG A 45 -2.21 14.24 -7.04
C ARG A 45 -0.68 14.15 -7.11
N TYR A 46 0.02 14.24 -5.98
CA TYR A 46 1.49 14.18 -5.95
C TYR A 46 2.02 12.76 -6.18
N THR A 47 3.17 12.64 -6.82
CA THR A 47 3.83 11.36 -7.12
C THR A 47 5.34 11.52 -6.95
N LEU A 48 5.96 10.57 -6.27
CA LEU A 48 7.40 10.51 -6.07
C LEU A 48 8.06 9.69 -7.18
N GLU A 49 9.20 10.17 -7.68
CA GLU A 49 10.11 9.42 -8.53
C GLU A 49 11.49 9.33 -7.87
N MET A 50 12.13 8.18 -8.00
CA MET A 50 13.49 7.97 -7.49
C MET A 50 14.50 8.62 -8.42
N PHE A 51 15.53 9.26 -7.86
CA PHE A 51 16.60 9.86 -8.66
C PHE A 51 17.46 8.78 -9.35
N ARG A 52 18.00 9.12 -10.52
CA ARG A 52 18.91 8.26 -11.27
C ARG A 52 20.14 7.91 -10.42
N THR A 53 20.60 6.66 -10.49
CA THR A 53 21.79 6.21 -9.72
C THR A 53 22.95 5.74 -10.60
N CYS A 54 22.76 5.56 -11.91
CA CYS A 54 23.77 4.98 -12.80
C CYS A 54 25.03 5.85 -12.99
N GLN A 55 24.96 7.14 -12.69
CA GLN A 55 26.09 8.07 -12.71
C GLN A 55 27.10 7.84 -11.59
N PHE A 56 26.70 7.14 -10.52
CA PHE A 56 27.59 6.84 -9.40
C PHE A 56 28.40 5.56 -9.66
N CYS A 57 29.59 5.46 -9.08
CA CYS A 57 30.39 4.23 -9.14
C CYS A 57 29.63 3.05 -8.48
N PRO A 58 29.91 1.78 -8.89
CA PRO A 58 29.20 0.61 -8.36
C PRO A 58 29.17 0.53 -6.83
N GLN A 59 30.29 0.85 -6.17
CA GLN A 59 30.39 0.83 -4.71
C GLN A 59 29.44 1.83 -4.04
N PHE A 60 29.32 3.05 -4.57
CA PHE A 60 28.43 4.06 -3.99
C PHE A 60 26.96 3.79 -4.32
N ARG A 61 26.67 3.24 -5.52
CA ARG A 61 25.32 2.75 -5.87
C ARG A 61 24.82 1.73 -4.86
N GLU A 62 25.67 0.78 -4.49
CA GLU A 62 25.34 -0.24 -3.51
C GLU A 62 25.02 0.35 -2.13
N ILE A 63 25.71 1.42 -1.71
CA ILE A 63 25.40 2.13 -0.47
C ILE A 63 24.01 2.79 -0.55
N ILE A 64 23.68 3.46 -1.66
CA ILE A 64 22.35 4.07 -1.88
C ILE A 64 21.26 2.99 -1.88
N HIS A 65 21.45 1.92 -2.64
CA HIS A 65 20.48 0.83 -2.75
C HIS A 65 20.29 0.13 -1.42
N LYS A 66 21.37 -0.15 -0.69
CA LYS A 66 21.29 -0.72 0.67
C LYS A 66 20.58 0.22 1.65
N ALA A 67 20.70 1.53 1.49
CA ALA A 67 20.01 2.49 2.35
C ALA A 67 18.50 2.55 2.05
N LEU A 68 18.12 2.71 0.78
CA LEU A 68 16.76 3.14 0.40
C LEU A 68 15.87 2.03 -0.20
N ILE A 69 16.45 1.02 -0.82
CA ILE A 69 15.70 0.01 -1.59
C ILE A 69 15.43 -1.23 -0.72
N ASP A 70 14.20 -1.73 -0.78
CA ASP A 70 13.88 -3.08 -0.30
C ASP A 70 14.30 -4.10 -1.35
N ARG A 71 15.54 -4.59 -1.22
CA ARG A 71 16.13 -5.53 -2.18
C ARG A 71 15.49 -6.90 -2.16
N ASN A 72 14.89 -7.29 -1.03
CA ASN A 72 14.25 -8.60 -0.90
C ASN A 72 12.98 -8.61 -1.73
N ILE A 73 12.07 -7.65 -1.51
CA ILE A 73 10.83 -7.55 -2.27
C ILE A 73 11.12 -7.26 -3.75
N GLN A 74 12.10 -6.39 -4.05
CA GLN A 74 12.53 -6.14 -5.42
C GLN A 74 12.92 -7.45 -6.12
N ALA A 75 13.81 -8.25 -5.52
CA ALA A 75 14.31 -9.50 -6.09
C ALA A 75 13.19 -10.55 -6.22
N THR A 76 12.35 -10.71 -5.20
CA THR A 76 11.21 -11.65 -5.24
C THR A 76 10.29 -11.34 -6.41
N LEU A 77 9.79 -10.10 -6.52
CA LEU A 77 8.84 -9.72 -7.56
C LEU A 77 9.44 -9.73 -8.98
N GLU A 78 10.72 -9.35 -9.13
CA GLU A 78 11.45 -9.42 -10.40
C GLU A 78 11.68 -10.88 -10.84
N SER A 79 12.10 -11.76 -9.92
CA SER A 79 12.35 -13.18 -10.21
C SER A 79 11.11 -13.93 -10.68
N GLN A 80 9.94 -13.53 -10.19
CA GLN A 80 8.64 -14.07 -10.57
C GLN A 80 8.06 -13.44 -11.85
N LYS A 81 8.81 -12.55 -12.52
CA LYS A 81 8.37 -11.78 -13.69
C LYS A 81 7.07 -11.00 -13.43
N LYS A 82 6.88 -10.51 -12.20
CA LYS A 82 5.76 -9.63 -11.83
C LYS A 82 6.13 -8.16 -11.94
N LEU A 83 7.36 -7.84 -11.56
CA LEU A 83 7.94 -6.51 -11.60
C LEU A 83 9.00 -6.41 -12.71
N ASN A 84 9.04 -5.28 -13.42
CA ASN A 84 10.08 -4.95 -14.42
C ASN A 84 10.32 -6.03 -15.51
N TRP A 85 9.27 -6.77 -15.89
CA TRP A 85 9.37 -7.83 -16.90
C TRP A 85 9.26 -7.31 -18.35
N CYS A 86 8.58 -6.18 -18.55
CA CYS A 86 8.41 -5.51 -19.83
C CYS A 86 9.58 -4.55 -20.07
N ARG A 87 10.24 -4.63 -21.22
CA ARG A 87 11.45 -3.85 -21.54
C ARG A 87 11.13 -2.46 -22.05
N GLU A 88 9.90 -2.26 -22.50
CA GLU A 88 9.40 -1.05 -23.12
C GLU A 88 8.98 0.01 -22.09
N VAL A 89 8.78 -0.38 -20.83
CA VAL A 89 8.33 0.49 -19.74
C VAL A 89 9.46 0.80 -18.77
N ARG A 90 9.40 1.97 -18.14
CA ARG A 90 10.40 2.39 -17.16
C ARG A 90 10.47 1.46 -15.95
N LYS A 91 11.69 1.33 -15.43
CA LYS A 91 11.97 0.52 -14.24
C LYS A 91 11.32 1.12 -12.98
N LEU A 92 10.62 0.28 -12.23
CA LEU A 92 10.15 0.58 -10.90
C LEU A 92 11.10 0.03 -9.83
N VAL A 93 11.24 0.76 -8.72
CA VAL A 93 12.08 0.36 -7.57
C VAL A 93 11.28 0.38 -6.27
N ALA A 94 11.44 -0.65 -5.45
CA ALA A 94 10.79 -0.80 -4.15
C ALA A 94 11.54 0.00 -3.08
N LEU A 95 10.90 1.02 -2.48
CA LEU A 95 11.49 1.71 -1.34
C LEU A 95 11.19 0.97 -0.03
N LYS A 96 12.12 1.01 0.92
CA LYS A 96 11.90 0.45 2.26
C LYS A 96 10.71 1.08 2.96
N THR A 97 9.97 0.26 3.70
CA THR A 97 8.79 0.68 4.46
C THR A 97 8.84 0.07 5.86
N ASN A 98 8.30 0.77 6.87
CA ASN A 98 8.26 0.21 8.21
C ASN A 98 7.23 -0.94 8.29
N GLY A 99 7.60 -2.04 8.94
CA GLY A 99 6.75 -3.21 9.13
C GLY A 99 6.09 -3.25 10.51
N ASP A 100 5.33 -2.22 10.88
CA ASP A 100 4.67 -2.07 12.19
C ASP A 100 3.18 -2.44 12.18
N GLY A 101 2.67 -2.95 11.06
CA GLY A 101 1.24 -3.20 10.79
C GLY A 101 0.53 -2.04 10.09
N ASN A 102 1.15 -0.86 9.94
CA ASN A 102 0.63 0.27 9.16
C ASN A 102 1.29 0.42 7.77
N CYS A 103 2.00 -0.62 7.31
CA CYS A 103 2.80 -0.58 6.08
C CYS A 103 2.01 -0.19 4.82
N LEU A 104 0.73 -0.54 4.70
CA LEU A 104 -0.13 -0.07 3.59
C LEU A 104 -0.17 1.46 3.52
N MET A 105 -0.41 2.12 4.66
CA MET A 105 -0.47 3.57 4.75
C MET A 105 0.89 4.20 4.57
N HIS A 106 1.94 3.58 5.13
CA HIS A 106 3.30 4.03 4.94
C HIS A 106 3.73 3.98 3.48
N ALA A 107 3.48 2.88 2.76
CA ALA A 107 3.82 2.73 1.36
C ALA A 107 3.05 3.72 0.49
N THR A 108 1.73 3.85 0.72
CA THR A 108 0.88 4.81 -0.01
C THR A 108 1.32 6.26 0.21
N SER A 109 1.62 6.63 1.47
CA SER A 109 2.13 7.96 1.83
C SER A 109 3.49 8.23 1.20
N GLN A 110 4.40 7.25 1.20
CA GLN A 110 5.73 7.39 0.58
C GLN A 110 5.63 7.57 -0.93
N TYR A 111 4.74 6.83 -1.60
CA TYR A 111 4.54 6.94 -3.04
C TYR A 111 4.11 8.35 -3.46
N MET A 112 3.23 8.99 -2.68
CA MET A 112 2.75 10.33 -3.01
C MET A 112 3.67 11.45 -2.52
N TRP A 113 4.21 11.32 -1.31
CA TRP A 113 4.79 12.45 -0.55
C TRP A 113 6.21 12.21 -0.02
N GLY A 114 6.77 11.01 -0.21
CA GLY A 114 8.12 10.66 0.27
C GLY A 114 8.28 10.61 1.80
N VAL A 115 7.17 10.56 2.54
CA VAL A 115 7.13 10.37 3.99
C VAL A 115 6.25 9.18 4.34
N GLN A 116 6.50 8.53 5.48
CA GLN A 116 5.62 7.49 5.99
C GLN A 116 4.47 8.08 6.82
N ASP A 117 3.38 7.33 6.98
CA ASP A 117 2.21 7.69 7.80
C ASP A 117 2.49 7.54 9.31
N THR A 118 3.51 8.24 9.84
CA THR A 118 3.91 8.15 11.26
C THR A 118 2.91 8.82 12.20
N ASP A 119 2.17 9.82 11.70
CA ASP A 119 1.19 10.58 12.49
C ASP A 119 -0.22 9.97 12.38
N LEU A 120 -0.31 8.83 11.68
CA LEU A 120 -1.52 8.00 11.47
C LEU A 120 -2.67 8.74 10.78
N VAL A 121 -2.37 9.72 9.93
CA VAL A 121 -3.39 10.54 9.26
C VAL A 121 -4.20 9.69 8.29
N LEU A 122 -3.53 8.88 7.46
CA LEU A 122 -4.22 7.99 6.52
C LEU A 122 -4.93 6.84 7.26
N ARG A 123 -4.29 6.26 8.27
CA ARG A 123 -4.89 5.20 9.11
C ARG A 123 -6.17 5.68 9.79
N LYS A 124 -6.14 6.87 10.41
CA LYS A 124 -7.33 7.48 11.05
C LYS A 124 -8.40 7.86 10.03
N ALA A 125 -8.03 8.36 8.84
CA ALA A 125 -9.01 8.67 7.79
C ALA A 125 -9.75 7.42 7.30
N LEU A 126 -9.03 6.29 7.14
CA LEU A 126 -9.62 4.98 6.83
C LEU A 126 -10.59 4.54 7.93
N PHE A 127 -10.13 4.54 9.18
CA PHE A 127 -10.96 4.11 10.31
C PHE A 127 -12.20 4.99 10.50
N SER A 128 -12.05 6.32 10.48
CA SER A 128 -13.15 7.29 10.55
C SER A 128 -14.15 7.05 9.42
N THR A 129 -13.70 6.81 8.19
CA THR A 129 -14.61 6.45 7.08
C THR A 129 -15.42 5.20 7.41
N LEU A 130 -14.74 4.13 7.82
CA LEU A 130 -15.40 2.84 8.10
C LEU A 130 -16.33 2.88 9.32
N LYS A 131 -16.08 3.80 10.27
CA LYS A 131 -16.83 3.90 11.52
C LYS A 131 -17.96 4.92 11.49
N GLU A 132 -17.78 6.02 10.78
CA GLU A 132 -18.64 7.21 10.88
C GLU A 132 -19.50 7.45 9.63
N THR A 133 -19.21 6.77 8.50
CA THR A 133 -19.94 6.95 7.24
C THR A 133 -20.79 5.73 6.87
N ASP A 134 -21.66 5.89 5.87
CA ASP A 134 -22.43 4.75 5.35
C ASP A 134 -21.54 3.79 4.55
N THR A 135 -21.29 2.61 5.11
CA THR A 135 -20.44 1.59 4.49
C THR A 135 -21.22 0.49 3.77
N ARG A 136 -22.54 0.62 3.57
CA ARG A 136 -23.36 -0.45 2.97
C ARG A 136 -22.86 -0.88 1.59
N ASN A 137 -22.44 0.06 0.73
CA ASN A 137 -21.90 -0.29 -0.59
C ASN A 137 -20.53 -0.97 -0.49
N PHE A 138 -19.67 -0.54 0.43
CA PHE A 138 -18.38 -1.20 0.69
C PHE A 138 -18.60 -2.64 1.15
N LYS A 139 -19.50 -2.85 2.12
CA LYS A 139 -19.85 -4.18 2.63
C LYS A 139 -20.42 -5.08 1.54
N PHE A 140 -21.35 -4.58 0.72
CA PHE A 140 -21.91 -5.34 -0.39
C PHE A 140 -20.83 -5.79 -1.40
N ARG A 141 -19.92 -4.90 -1.78
CA ARG A 141 -18.81 -5.23 -2.70
C ARG A 141 -17.86 -6.26 -2.10
N TRP A 142 -17.53 -6.11 -0.83
CA TRP A 142 -16.71 -7.07 -0.09
C TRP A 142 -17.38 -8.44 -0.04
N GLN A 143 -18.66 -8.53 0.34
CA GLN A 143 -19.41 -9.80 0.36
C GLN A 143 -19.42 -10.50 -1.00
N LEU A 144 -19.64 -9.74 -2.08
CA LEU A 144 -19.64 -10.28 -3.44
C LEU A 144 -18.28 -10.85 -3.83
N GLU A 145 -17.19 -10.16 -3.51
CA GLU A 145 -15.83 -10.66 -3.78
C GLU A 145 -15.50 -11.88 -2.90
N SER A 146 -15.83 -11.83 -1.60
CA SER A 146 -15.65 -12.94 -0.67
C SER A 146 -16.34 -14.21 -1.16
N LEU A 147 -17.58 -14.11 -1.66
CA LEU A 147 -18.36 -15.21 -2.23
C LEU A 147 -17.72 -15.78 -3.51
N LYS A 148 -17.34 -14.93 -4.48
CA LYS A 148 -16.66 -15.40 -5.70
C LYS A 148 -15.39 -16.17 -5.38
N SER A 149 -14.70 -15.72 -4.35
CA SER A 149 -13.44 -16.31 -3.93
C SER A 149 -13.58 -17.71 -3.29
N GLN A 150 -14.82 -18.16 -3.03
CA GLN A 150 -15.18 -19.51 -2.58
C GLN A 150 -15.29 -20.52 -3.73
N GLU A 151 -15.40 -20.09 -4.99
CA GLU A 151 -15.49 -21.02 -6.13
C GLU A 151 -14.14 -21.74 -6.41
N PHE A 152 -13.04 -21.27 -5.83
CA PHE A 152 -11.72 -21.93 -5.84
C PHE A 152 -11.58 -22.91 -4.66
N VAL A 153 -12.21 -24.09 -4.76
CA VAL A 153 -12.15 -25.13 -3.72
C VAL A 153 -11.18 -26.25 -4.10
N GLU A 154 -9.90 -26.10 -3.75
CA GLU A 154 -9.01 -27.25 -3.51
C GLU A 154 -9.02 -27.68 -2.03
N THR A 155 -9.55 -26.84 -1.12
CA THR A 155 -9.44 -27.05 0.34
C THR A 155 -10.71 -27.55 1.03
N GLY A 156 -11.86 -27.61 0.35
CA GLY A 156 -13.14 -28.02 0.93
C GLY A 156 -13.72 -27.05 1.98
N LEU A 157 -13.09 -25.89 2.21
CA LEU A 157 -13.49 -24.92 3.22
C LEU A 157 -14.47 -23.90 2.64
N CYS A 158 -15.73 -23.94 3.09
CA CYS A 158 -16.72 -22.89 2.83
C CYS A 158 -16.68 -21.87 3.96
N TYR A 159 -16.68 -20.57 3.65
CA TYR A 159 -16.96 -19.56 4.68
C TYR A 159 -18.34 -19.81 5.26
N ASP A 160 -18.46 -19.72 6.58
CA ASP A 160 -19.77 -19.75 7.24
C ASP A 160 -20.50 -18.44 6.92
N THR A 161 -21.39 -18.49 5.93
CA THR A 161 -22.19 -17.33 5.47
C THR A 161 -23.15 -16.77 6.54
N ARG A 162 -23.15 -17.34 7.75
CA ARG A 162 -24.05 -16.98 8.85
C ARG A 162 -23.66 -15.70 9.58
N ASN A 163 -22.48 -15.10 9.34
CA ASN A 163 -22.05 -13.95 10.15
C ASN A 163 -21.31 -12.80 9.44
N TRP A 164 -21.85 -12.34 8.32
CA TRP A 164 -21.34 -11.16 7.60
C TRP A 164 -21.29 -9.86 8.42
N ASN A 165 -22.06 -9.77 9.50
CA ASN A 165 -22.04 -8.60 10.38
C ASN A 165 -20.79 -8.60 11.24
N ASP A 166 -20.51 -9.69 11.94
CA ASP A 166 -19.34 -9.75 12.83
C ASP A 166 -18.03 -9.73 12.04
N GLU A 167 -17.95 -10.36 10.86
CA GLU A 167 -16.79 -10.25 9.98
C GLU A 167 -16.55 -8.81 9.52
N TRP A 168 -17.61 -8.09 9.15
CA TRP A 168 -17.53 -6.69 8.77
C TRP A 168 -17.08 -5.82 9.94
N ASP A 169 -17.63 -6.05 11.14
CA ASP A 169 -17.25 -5.31 12.34
C ASP A 169 -15.79 -5.58 12.75
N ASN A 170 -15.30 -6.80 12.53
CA ASN A 170 -13.89 -7.15 12.71
C ASN A 170 -13.00 -6.38 11.72
N LEU A 171 -13.38 -6.27 10.45
CA LEU A 171 -12.65 -5.46 9.46
C LEU A 171 -12.59 -3.98 9.88
N ILE A 172 -13.70 -3.41 10.36
CA ILE A 172 -13.70 -2.05 10.91
C ILE A 172 -12.73 -1.94 12.10
N LYS A 173 -12.73 -2.91 13.02
CA LYS A 173 -11.84 -2.95 14.18
C LYS A 173 -10.36 -3.05 13.76
N MET A 174 -10.05 -3.83 12.72
CA MET A 174 -8.69 -3.91 12.18
C MET A 174 -8.17 -2.57 11.67
N ALA A 175 -9.04 -1.72 11.12
CA ALA A 175 -8.65 -0.37 10.71
C ALA A 175 -8.32 0.58 11.87
N SER A 176 -8.69 0.27 13.12
CA SER A 176 -8.41 1.14 14.28
C SER A 176 -6.91 1.29 14.56
N THR A 177 -6.58 2.26 15.40
CA THR A 177 -5.20 2.49 15.90
C THR A 177 -4.92 1.77 17.21
N ASP A 178 -5.80 0.87 17.63
CA ASP A 178 -5.64 0.11 18.88
C ASP A 178 -4.55 -0.94 18.71
N THR A 179 -3.77 -1.14 19.77
CA THR A 179 -2.75 -2.19 19.80
C THR A 179 -3.43 -3.56 19.73
N PRO A 180 -3.00 -4.48 18.85
CA PRO A 180 -3.58 -5.82 18.77
C PRO A 180 -3.51 -6.53 20.12
N MET A 181 -4.64 -7.08 20.60
CA MET A 181 -4.69 -7.81 21.88
C MET A 181 -3.95 -9.17 21.85
N ALA A 182 -3.47 -9.64 20.68
CA ALA A 182 -2.89 -10.96 20.50
C ALA A 182 -1.59 -10.96 19.69
N ARG A 183 -0.53 -11.56 20.29
CA ARG A 183 0.64 -12.31 19.79
C ARG A 183 1.42 -11.92 18.51
N SER A 184 0.97 -11.02 17.64
CA SER A 184 1.68 -10.74 16.36
C SER A 184 2.98 -9.94 16.54
N GLY A 185 3.19 -9.33 17.72
CA GLY A 185 4.34 -8.46 17.97
C GLY A 185 4.32 -7.14 17.19
N LEU A 186 3.29 -6.89 16.37
CA LEU A 186 3.10 -5.67 15.59
C LEU A 186 2.38 -4.60 16.42
N GLN A 187 2.67 -3.33 16.12
CA GLN A 187 2.05 -2.18 16.79
C GLN A 187 0.60 -1.99 16.37
N TYR A 188 0.25 -2.32 15.12
CA TYR A 188 -1.09 -2.18 14.57
C TYR A 188 -1.55 -3.48 13.88
N ASN A 189 -2.87 -3.64 13.73
CA ASN A 189 -3.42 -4.74 12.92
C ASN A 189 -3.06 -4.53 11.45
N SER A 190 -2.68 -5.62 10.78
CA SER A 190 -2.51 -5.64 9.32
C SER A 190 -3.84 -5.36 8.61
N LEU A 191 -3.75 -4.78 7.41
CA LEU A 191 -4.91 -4.39 6.61
C LEU A 191 -5.04 -5.27 5.36
N GLU A 192 -6.29 -5.58 5.02
CA GLU A 192 -6.70 -6.44 3.91
C GLU A 192 -7.23 -5.66 2.69
N GLU A 193 -7.65 -6.36 1.63
CA GLU A 193 -8.05 -5.83 0.31
C GLU A 193 -9.13 -4.75 0.38
N ILE A 194 -10.13 -4.95 1.23
CA ILE A 194 -11.22 -3.97 1.41
C ILE A 194 -10.71 -2.62 1.91
N HIS A 195 -9.65 -2.60 2.72
CA HIS A 195 -9.04 -1.37 3.21
C HIS A 195 -8.30 -0.63 2.10
N ILE A 196 -7.71 -1.35 1.15
CA ILE A 196 -7.08 -0.77 -0.06
C ILE A 196 -8.17 -0.13 -0.94
N PHE A 197 -9.31 -0.80 -1.10
CA PHE A 197 -10.45 -0.27 -1.83
C PHE A 197 -11.04 0.98 -1.17
N VAL A 198 -11.21 0.99 0.15
CA VAL A 198 -11.69 2.20 0.87
C VAL A 198 -10.66 3.32 0.75
N LEU A 199 -9.36 3.01 0.91
CA LEU A 199 -8.27 3.97 0.79
C LEU A 199 -8.21 4.62 -0.60
N CYS A 200 -8.38 3.87 -1.69
CA CYS A 200 -8.36 4.45 -3.03
C CYS A 200 -9.54 5.42 -3.24
N ASN A 201 -10.69 5.18 -2.61
CA ASN A 201 -11.83 6.10 -2.61
C ASN A 201 -11.59 7.37 -1.75
N ILE A 202 -10.88 7.27 -0.62
CA ILE A 202 -10.42 8.44 0.16
C ILE A 202 -9.45 9.30 -0.67
N LEU A 203 -8.58 8.65 -1.44
CA LEU A 203 -7.58 9.33 -2.27
C LEU A 203 -8.12 9.80 -3.62
N ARG A 204 -9.31 9.34 -4.05
CA ARG A 204 -9.82 9.53 -5.41
C ARG A 204 -8.77 9.19 -6.48
N ARG A 205 -8.02 8.11 -6.24
CA ARG A 205 -6.87 7.74 -7.04
C ARG A 205 -6.73 6.21 -7.07
N PRO A 206 -6.63 5.58 -8.25
CA PRO A 206 -6.43 4.15 -8.36
C PRO A 206 -5.17 3.66 -7.61
N ILE A 207 -5.26 2.46 -7.02
CA ILE A 207 -4.10 1.77 -6.44
C ILE A 207 -3.92 0.46 -7.21
N ILE A 208 -2.70 0.18 -7.67
CA ILE A 208 -2.30 -1.07 -8.30
C ILE A 208 -1.34 -1.77 -7.35
N VAL A 209 -1.65 -3.02 -6.99
CA VAL A 209 -0.79 -3.85 -6.14
C VAL A 209 -0.19 -4.96 -6.99
N ILE A 210 1.14 -4.99 -7.05
CA ILE A 210 1.93 -6.05 -7.67
C ILE A 210 2.35 -7.02 -6.55
N SER A 211 1.86 -8.26 -6.61
CA SER A 211 2.17 -9.30 -5.63
C SER A 211 2.41 -10.66 -6.28
N ASP A 212 2.90 -11.61 -5.49
CA ASP A 212 2.76 -13.02 -5.83
C ASP A 212 1.27 -13.39 -5.90
N LYS A 213 0.92 -14.40 -6.70
CA LYS A 213 -0.44 -14.94 -6.81
C LYS A 213 -0.70 -16.08 -5.83
N MET A 214 0.33 -16.66 -5.23
CA MET A 214 0.24 -17.82 -4.35
C MET A 214 1.11 -17.62 -3.11
N LEU A 215 0.54 -17.86 -1.92
CA LEU A 215 1.32 -18.17 -0.72
C LEU A 215 2.03 -19.49 -0.96
N ARG A 216 3.32 -19.56 -0.61
CA ARG A 216 4.10 -20.81 -0.69
C ARG A 216 4.39 -21.32 0.71
N SER A 217 4.33 -22.64 0.88
CA SER A 217 4.79 -23.29 2.11
C SER A 217 6.27 -22.99 2.32
N LEU A 218 6.63 -22.56 3.53
CA LEU A 218 8.01 -22.31 3.93
C LEU A 218 8.86 -23.60 3.98
N GLU A 219 8.23 -24.75 4.17
CA GLU A 219 8.92 -26.06 4.28
C GLU A 219 9.12 -26.74 2.93
N SER A 220 8.13 -26.68 2.03
CA SER A 220 8.13 -27.42 0.77
C SER A 220 8.24 -26.54 -0.48
N GLY A 221 8.10 -25.22 -0.36
CA GLY A 221 8.06 -24.28 -1.48
C GLY A 221 6.84 -24.43 -2.40
N SER A 222 5.91 -25.34 -2.07
CA SER A 222 4.69 -25.61 -2.85
C SER A 222 3.65 -24.52 -2.63
N ASN A 223 2.84 -24.24 -3.66
CA ASN A 223 1.70 -23.33 -3.53
C ASN A 223 0.75 -23.85 -2.43
N PHE A 224 0.34 -22.96 -1.54
CA PHE A 224 -0.44 -23.25 -0.34
C PHE A 224 -1.84 -22.64 -0.42
N ALA A 225 -1.94 -21.35 -0.78
CA ALA A 225 -3.22 -20.66 -0.90
C ALA A 225 -3.09 -19.44 -1.85
N PRO A 226 -4.15 -19.05 -2.57
CA PRO A 226 -4.12 -17.86 -3.41
C PRO A 226 -3.93 -16.59 -2.57
N LEU A 227 -3.03 -15.72 -3.01
CA LEU A 227 -2.84 -14.38 -2.43
C LEU A 227 -3.71 -13.38 -3.21
N LYS A 228 -4.80 -12.92 -2.60
CA LYS A 228 -5.86 -12.13 -3.26
C LYS A 228 -5.63 -10.61 -3.25
N VAL A 229 -4.54 -10.16 -2.62
CA VAL A 229 -4.20 -8.74 -2.47
C VAL A 229 -3.78 -8.07 -3.79
N GLY A 230 -3.12 -8.81 -4.68
CA GLY A 230 -2.63 -8.28 -5.96
C GLY A 230 -3.76 -7.96 -6.93
N GLY A 231 -3.75 -6.75 -7.52
CA GLY A 231 -4.81 -6.33 -8.42
C GLY A 231 -4.93 -4.82 -8.60
N ILE A 232 -6.07 -4.39 -9.11
CA ILE A 232 -6.39 -2.98 -9.39
C ILE A 232 -7.57 -2.55 -8.54
N TYR A 233 -7.38 -1.52 -7.73
CA TYR A 233 -8.38 -0.92 -6.85
C TYR A 233 -8.78 0.44 -7.41
N LEU A 234 -10.00 0.55 -7.93
CA LEU A 234 -10.52 1.78 -8.52
C LEU A 234 -11.39 2.56 -7.51
N PRO A 235 -11.36 3.90 -7.49
CA PRO A 235 -12.21 4.73 -6.64
C PRO A 235 -13.66 4.77 -7.16
N LEU A 236 -14.36 3.64 -7.13
CA LEU A 236 -15.67 3.45 -7.76
C LEU A 236 -16.82 4.23 -7.11
N HIS A 237 -16.61 4.87 -5.96
CA HIS A 237 -17.60 5.78 -5.36
C HIS A 237 -17.51 7.20 -5.93
N TRP A 238 -16.61 7.42 -6.89
CA TRP A 238 -16.41 8.70 -7.55
C TRP A 238 -16.56 8.56 -9.07
N PRO A 239 -17.13 9.57 -9.75
CA PRO A 239 -16.98 9.70 -11.19
C PRO A 239 -15.50 9.79 -11.58
N ALA A 240 -15.13 9.18 -12.71
CA ALA A 240 -13.73 9.15 -13.14
C ALA A 240 -13.14 10.57 -13.39
N GLN A 241 -13.99 11.54 -13.71
CA GLN A 241 -13.63 12.94 -13.94
C GLN A 241 -13.18 13.66 -12.65
N GLU A 242 -13.60 13.15 -11.48
CA GLU A 242 -13.24 13.69 -10.17
C GLU A 242 -12.02 12.98 -9.56
N CYS A 243 -11.47 11.99 -10.27
CA CYS A 243 -10.35 11.18 -9.84
C CYS A 243 -9.04 11.54 -10.54
N TYR A 244 -7.93 11.33 -9.84
CA TYR A 244 -6.61 11.38 -10.46
C TYR A 244 -6.33 10.08 -11.23
N ARG A 245 -5.91 10.20 -12.48
CA ARG A 245 -5.87 9.07 -13.45
C ARG A 245 -4.54 8.33 -13.52
N TYR A 246 -3.53 8.75 -12.75
CA TYR A 246 -2.27 8.02 -12.60
C TYR A 246 -2.31 7.21 -11.31
N PRO A 247 -2.05 5.90 -11.34
CA PRO A 247 -2.19 5.05 -10.17
C PRO A 247 -1.14 5.35 -9.11
N ILE A 248 -1.38 4.85 -7.91
CA ILE A 248 -0.35 4.52 -6.92
C ILE A 248 0.05 3.07 -7.18
N VAL A 249 1.34 2.77 -7.25
CA VAL A 249 1.82 1.40 -7.49
C VAL A 249 2.53 0.89 -6.24
N LEU A 250 2.04 -0.21 -5.70
CA LEU A 250 2.56 -0.85 -4.50
C LEU A 250 3.05 -2.27 -4.83
N GLY A 251 4.13 -2.69 -4.17
CA GLY A 251 4.57 -4.07 -4.11
C GLY A 251 4.04 -4.70 -2.83
N TYR A 252 3.66 -5.97 -2.89
CA TYR A 252 3.23 -6.73 -1.71
C TYR A 252 3.85 -8.13 -1.73
N ASP A 253 4.57 -8.45 -0.67
CA ASP A 253 5.18 -9.76 -0.43
C ASP A 253 5.29 -10.00 1.07
N SER A 254 5.09 -11.25 1.52
CA SER A 254 5.25 -11.66 2.93
C SER A 254 4.56 -10.74 3.95
N HIS A 255 3.30 -10.36 3.69
CA HIS A 255 2.52 -9.44 4.53
C HIS A 255 3.08 -8.01 4.67
N HIS A 256 3.91 -7.58 3.72
CA HIS A 256 4.54 -6.26 3.73
C HIS A 256 4.27 -5.48 2.45
N PHE A 257 3.82 -4.23 2.58
CA PHE A 257 3.64 -3.30 1.48
C PHE A 257 4.84 -2.37 1.32
N VAL A 258 5.24 -2.13 0.07
CA VAL A 258 6.27 -1.14 -0.31
C VAL A 258 5.80 -0.31 -1.50
N PRO A 259 6.21 0.97 -1.62
CA PRO A 259 5.92 1.75 -2.82
C PRO A 259 6.88 1.35 -3.95
N LEU A 260 6.32 1.12 -5.14
CA LEU A 260 7.08 0.86 -6.36
C LEU A 260 7.16 2.14 -7.20
N VAL A 261 8.21 2.93 -6.97
CA VAL A 261 8.35 4.25 -7.59
C VAL A 261 9.16 4.17 -8.89
N THR A 262 8.84 5.04 -9.84
CA THR A 262 9.57 5.11 -11.10
C THR A 262 10.98 5.64 -10.88
N LEU A 263 11.97 4.98 -11.48
CA LEU A 263 13.33 5.51 -11.54
C LEU A 263 13.39 6.57 -12.65
N LYS A 264 13.84 7.79 -12.32
CA LYS A 264 14.12 8.81 -13.33
C LYS A 264 15.23 8.31 -14.25
N ASP A 265 14.90 8.19 -15.53
CA ASP A 265 15.85 7.85 -16.57
C ASP A 265 15.63 8.73 -17.82
N SER A 266 16.67 8.82 -18.65
CA SER A 266 16.67 9.55 -19.92
C SER A 266 16.32 8.68 -21.13
N GLY A 267 16.00 7.41 -20.88
CA GLY A 267 15.79 6.42 -21.93
C GLY A 267 14.46 6.57 -22.67
N PRO A 268 14.31 5.88 -23.81
CA PRO A 268 13.11 5.93 -24.66
C PRO A 268 11.91 5.19 -24.05
N GLU A 269 12.09 4.48 -22.94
CA GLU A 269 11.04 3.74 -22.26
C GLU A 269 9.93 4.66 -21.73
N ILE A 270 8.69 4.20 -21.90
CA ILE A 270 7.47 4.92 -21.49
C ILE A 270 7.26 4.95 -19.98
#